data_AF-A0A352LNV7-F1
#
_entry.id   AF-A0A352LNV7-F1
#
_cell.length_a   1.000
_cell.length_b   1.000
_cell.length_c   1.000
_cell.angle_alpha   90.00
_cell.angle_beta   90.00
_cell.angle_gamma   90.00
#
_symmetry.space_group_name_H-M   'P 1'
#
loop_
_entity.id
_entity.type
_entity.pdbx_description
1 polymer ?
#
loop_
_entity_poly.entity_id
_entity_poly.type
_entity_poly.pdbx_seq_one_letter_code
_entity_poly.pdbx_strand_id
1 'polypeptide(L)'
;MIGIALIAALAVHVFVGGFTSLLVWILAAFVVQFFRDPAREMTRDPLAVVAPVDGRVIKVEDTMCPYTGEPAKLVSIFMNVFNVHSQKAPVAGNIEKIEYFKGRFFNAALDKASEQNER
;
A
#
# COMPACT_ATOMS: atom_id res chain seq x y z
N MET A 1 7.29 1.40 -13.17
CA MET A 1 7.41 -0.07 -12.98
C MET A 1 6.59 -0.86 -13.99
N ILE A 2 5.29 -0.56 -14.15
CA ILE A 2 4.41 -1.26 -15.12
C ILE A 2 4.98 -1.27 -16.55
N GLY A 3 5.44 -0.12 -17.06
CA GLY A 3 6.02 -0.04 -18.42
C GLY A 3 7.25 -0.93 -18.63
N ILE A 4 8.13 -1.03 -17.61
CA ILE A 4 9.32 -1.89 -17.66
C ILE A 4 8.91 -3.37 -17.72
N ALA A 5 7.91 -3.77 -16.91
CA ALA A 5 7.40 -5.14 -16.91
C ALA A 5 6.79 -5.54 -18.26
N LEU A 6 6.04 -4.64 -18.91
CA LEU A 6 5.45 -4.90 -20.23
C LEU A 6 6.51 -4.98 -21.34
N ILE A 7 7.51 -4.10 -21.31
CA ILE A 7 8.63 -4.14 -22.28
C ILE A 7 9.43 -5.44 -22.12
N ALA A 8 9.71 -5.85 -20.88
CA ALA A 8 10.39 -7.11 -20.60
C ALA A 8 9.58 -8.33 -21.09
N ALA A 9 8.26 -8.33 -20.85
CA ALA A 9 7.37 -9.38 -21.33
C ALA A 9 7.35 -9.46 -22.86
N LEU A 10 7.26 -8.32 -23.53
CA LEU A 10 7.30 -8.24 -24.98
C LEU A 10 8.64 -8.72 -25.55
N ALA A 11 9.76 -8.32 -24.94
CA ALA A 11 11.09 -8.76 -25.36
C ALA A 11 11.25 -10.29 -25.24
N VAL A 12 10.85 -10.89 -24.10
CA VAL A 12 10.92 -12.35 -23.93
C VAL A 12 10.01 -13.07 -24.93
N HIS A 13 8.83 -12.53 -25.19
CA HIS A 13 7.92 -13.09 -26.19
C HIS A 13 8.51 -13.07 -27.60
N VAL A 14 9.20 -11.98 -27.99
CA VAL A 14 9.80 -11.82 -29.33
C VAL A 14 11.07 -12.64 -29.50
N PHE A 15 11.96 -12.69 -28.49
CA PHE A 15 13.30 -13.30 -28.63
C PHE A 15 13.37 -14.78 -28.20
N VAL A 16 12.50 -15.22 -27.29
CA VAL A 16 12.54 -16.59 -26.75
C VAL A 16 11.33 -17.40 -27.23
N GLY A 17 10.15 -16.79 -27.25
CA GLY A 17 8.91 -17.45 -27.68
C GLY A 17 8.51 -18.66 -26.82
N GLY A 18 7.37 -19.28 -27.15
CA GLY A 18 6.91 -20.50 -26.48
C GLY A 18 6.39 -20.32 -25.05
N PHE A 19 6.39 -21.40 -24.27
CA PHE A 19 5.77 -21.47 -22.94
C PHE A 19 6.39 -20.53 -21.90
N THR A 20 7.68 -20.20 -22.04
CA THR A 20 8.37 -19.25 -21.15
C THR A 20 7.79 -17.84 -21.25
N SER A 21 7.33 -17.44 -22.43
CA SER A 21 6.68 -16.14 -22.62
C SER A 21 5.37 -16.04 -21.82
N LEU A 22 4.62 -17.13 -21.68
CA LEU A 22 3.37 -17.18 -20.91
C LEU A 22 3.63 -16.91 -19.42
N LEU A 23 4.70 -17.47 -18.86
CA LEU A 23 5.08 -17.22 -17.46
C LEU A 23 5.42 -15.73 -17.23
N VAL A 24 6.15 -15.12 -18.15
CA VAL A 24 6.52 -13.70 -18.05
C VAL A 24 5.30 -12.79 -18.20
N TRP A 25 4.35 -13.15 -19.06
CA TRP A 25 3.08 -12.44 -19.16
C TRP A 25 2.22 -12.54 -17.90
N ILE A 26 2.18 -13.69 -17.24
CA ILE A 26 1.51 -13.85 -15.93
C ILE A 26 2.17 -12.93 -14.89
N LEU A 27 3.50 -12.89 -14.84
CA LEU A 27 4.22 -12.00 -13.93
C LEU A 27 3.95 -10.52 -14.25
N ALA A 28 3.95 -10.15 -15.52
CA ALA A 28 3.62 -8.78 -15.94
C ALA A 28 2.19 -8.41 -15.55
N ALA A 29 1.22 -9.32 -15.72
CA ALA A 29 -0.15 -9.12 -15.27
C ALA A 29 -0.24 -8.94 -13.75
N PHE A 30 0.55 -9.71 -12.97
CA PHE A 30 0.64 -9.54 -11.52
C PHE A 30 1.22 -8.16 -11.13
N VAL A 31 2.27 -7.71 -11.81
CA VAL A 31 2.85 -6.36 -11.58
C VAL A 31 1.82 -5.28 -11.91
N VAL A 32 1.11 -5.40 -13.02
CA VAL A 32 0.04 -4.45 -13.39
C VAL A 32 -1.05 -4.44 -12.32
N GLN A 33 -1.48 -5.63 -11.87
CA GLN A 33 -2.50 -5.77 -10.83
C GLN A 33 -2.06 -5.17 -9.48
N PHE A 34 -0.81 -5.35 -9.09
CA PHE A 34 -0.27 -4.90 -7.80
C PHE A 34 -0.06 -3.38 -7.76
N PHE A 35 0.45 -2.80 -8.85
CA PHE A 35 0.78 -1.37 -8.95
C PHE A 35 -0.32 -0.52 -9.62
N ARG A 36 -1.51 -1.07 -9.83
CA ARG A 36 -2.65 -0.29 -10.35
C ARG A 36 -3.01 0.83 -9.37
N ASP A 37 -3.26 2.03 -9.87
CA ASP A 37 -3.77 3.16 -9.08
C ASP A 37 -5.09 3.66 -9.70
N PRO A 38 -6.24 3.05 -9.34
CA PRO A 38 -7.53 3.54 -9.79
C PRO A 38 -7.82 4.92 -9.18
N ALA A 39 -8.47 5.77 -9.97
CA ALA A 39 -9.03 7.02 -9.45
C ALA A 39 -10.05 6.68 -8.35
N ARG A 40 -9.89 7.27 -7.17
CA ARG A 40 -10.85 7.17 -6.08
C ARG A 40 -11.67 8.45 -6.06
N GLU A 41 -12.99 8.32 -5.96
CA GLU A 41 -13.84 9.47 -5.69
C GLU A 41 -13.53 10.00 -4.28
N MET A 42 -13.18 11.27 -4.20
CA MET A 42 -12.96 11.93 -2.91
C MET A 42 -14.25 12.59 -2.46
N THR A 43 -14.52 12.50 -1.16
CA THR A 43 -15.60 13.28 -0.56
C THR A 43 -15.31 14.77 -0.71
N ARG A 44 -16.37 15.58 -0.86
CA ARG A 44 -16.25 17.05 -0.95
C ARG A 44 -16.25 17.73 0.42
N ASP A 45 -16.49 16.97 1.47
CA ASP A 45 -16.50 17.49 2.84
C ASP A 45 -15.06 17.69 3.34
N PRO A 46 -14.64 18.94 3.63
CA PRO A 46 -13.29 19.23 4.11
C PRO A 46 -13.00 18.70 5.52
N LEU A 47 -14.03 18.32 6.30
CA LEU A 47 -13.89 17.75 7.64
C LEU A 47 -13.95 16.23 7.66
N ALA A 48 -14.20 15.58 6.52
CA ALA A 48 -14.29 14.14 6.45
C ALA A 48 -12.90 13.48 6.45
N VAL A 49 -12.74 12.47 7.31
CA VAL A 49 -11.58 11.58 7.33
C VAL A 49 -11.87 10.39 6.42
N VAL A 50 -11.09 10.22 5.36
CA VAL A 50 -11.26 9.11 4.40
C VAL A 50 -10.26 7.98 4.67
N ALA A 51 -10.60 6.77 4.23
CA ALA A 51 -9.68 5.64 4.32
C ALA A 51 -8.44 5.89 3.44
N PRO A 52 -7.22 5.82 4.00
CA PRO A 52 -6.00 6.08 3.23
C PRO A 52 -5.71 4.97 2.20
N VAL A 53 -6.18 3.76 2.47
CA VAL A 53 -5.88 2.54 1.71
C VAL A 53 -7.09 1.63 1.58
N ASP A 54 -7.11 0.82 0.52
CA ASP A 54 -8.08 -0.25 0.37
C ASP A 54 -7.65 -1.45 1.22
N GLY A 55 -8.52 -1.88 2.12
CA GLY A 55 -8.19 -2.98 3.02
C GLY A 55 -9.30 -3.32 3.98
N ARG A 56 -8.99 -4.24 4.88
CA ARG A 56 -9.89 -4.62 5.97
C ARG A 56 -9.44 -3.87 7.22
N VAL A 57 -10.37 -3.17 7.87
CA VAL A 57 -10.13 -2.66 9.22
C VAL A 57 -9.97 -3.85 10.15
N ILE A 58 -8.79 -4.01 10.74
CA ILE A 58 -8.45 -5.12 11.65
C ILE A 58 -8.46 -4.70 13.12
N LYS A 59 -8.31 -3.40 13.40
CA LYS A 59 -8.24 -2.86 14.75
C LYS A 59 -8.81 -1.45 14.79
N VAL A 60 -9.64 -1.17 15.80
CA VAL A 60 -10.06 0.19 16.18
C VAL A 60 -9.99 0.28 17.69
N GLU A 61 -9.13 1.15 18.21
CA GLU A 61 -8.95 1.31 19.66
C GLU A 61 -8.64 2.75 20.04
N ASP A 62 -8.90 3.11 21.29
CA ASP A 62 -8.44 4.38 21.85
C ASP A 62 -7.03 4.19 22.41
N THR A 63 -6.10 5.05 21.98
CA THR A 63 -4.68 5.00 22.35
C THR A 63 -4.15 6.40 22.59
N MET A 64 -2.91 6.51 23.06
CA MET A 64 -2.22 7.79 23.13
C MET A 64 -1.44 8.01 21.83
N CYS A 65 -1.63 9.16 21.18
CA CYS A 65 -0.86 9.48 19.98
C CYS A 65 0.63 9.62 20.35
N PRO A 66 1.55 8.85 19.74
CA PRO A 66 2.98 8.93 20.08
C PRO A 66 3.63 10.25 19.66
N TYR A 67 2.98 11.02 18.78
CA TYR A 67 3.49 12.29 18.26
C TYR A 67 2.98 13.51 19.01
N THR A 68 1.70 13.52 19.41
CA THR A 68 1.08 14.65 20.13
C THR A 68 0.96 14.41 21.63
N GLY A 69 1.02 13.15 22.09
CA GLY A 69 0.80 12.80 23.49
C GLY A 69 -0.65 12.97 23.95
N GLU A 70 -1.60 13.08 23.02
CA GLU A 70 -3.02 13.27 23.30
C GLU A 70 -3.84 11.98 23.03
N PRO A 71 -4.97 11.78 23.72
CA PRO A 71 -5.88 10.68 23.43
C PRO A 71 -6.37 10.71 21.98
N ALA A 72 -6.19 9.63 21.25
CA ALA A 72 -6.53 9.50 19.85
C ALA A 72 -7.13 8.13 19.54
N LYS A 73 -7.90 8.04 18.45
CA LYS A 73 -8.43 6.77 17.96
C LYS A 73 -7.50 6.18 16.91
N LEU A 74 -6.97 5.00 17.17
CA LEU A 74 -6.15 4.24 16.23
C LEU A 74 -7.05 3.37 15.34
N VAL A 75 -6.86 3.46 14.03
CA VAL A 75 -7.54 2.63 13.04
C VAL A 75 -6.49 1.89 12.21
N SER A 76 -6.39 0.58 12.39
CA SER A 76 -5.45 -0.26 11.63
C SER A 76 -6.16 -0.93 10.45
N ILE A 77 -5.63 -0.71 9.25
CA ILE A 77 -6.16 -1.28 8.01
C ILE A 77 -5.13 -2.27 7.44
N PHE A 78 -5.54 -3.52 7.28
CA PHE A 78 -4.72 -4.55 6.65
C PHE A 78 -4.96 -4.57 5.14
N MET A 79 -3.88 -4.42 4.37
CA MET A 79 -3.88 -4.50 2.92
C MET A 79 -3.47 -5.90 2.47
N ASN A 80 -4.32 -6.57 1.71
CA ASN A 80 -3.98 -7.84 1.08
C ASN A 80 -3.25 -7.62 -0.25
N VAL A 81 -2.57 -8.64 -0.79
CA VAL A 81 -1.86 -8.61 -2.08
C VAL A 81 -2.73 -8.21 -3.27
N PHE A 82 -4.06 -8.40 -3.16
CA PHE A 82 -5.03 -8.01 -4.18
C PHE A 82 -5.47 -6.54 -4.10
N ASN A 83 -5.14 -5.87 -2.99
CA ASN A 83 -5.48 -4.47 -2.79
C ASN A 83 -4.48 -3.57 -3.52
N VAL A 84 -4.91 -2.35 -3.78
CA VAL A 84 -4.07 -1.31 -4.35
C VAL A 84 -3.05 -0.89 -3.32
N HIS A 85 -1.76 -1.16 -3.53
CA HIS A 85 -0.66 -0.79 -2.64
C HIS A 85 -0.25 0.69 -2.80
N SER A 86 -1.26 1.56 -2.90
CA SER A 86 -1.11 3.02 -2.95
C SER A 86 -1.81 3.62 -1.75
N GLN A 87 -1.02 4.22 -0.86
CA GLN A 87 -1.51 4.93 0.33
C GLN A 87 -1.70 6.40 0.00
N LYS A 88 -2.90 6.92 0.27
CA LYS A 88 -3.26 8.33 0.06
C LYS A 88 -3.45 9.01 1.41
N ALA A 89 -3.30 10.33 1.45
CA ALA A 89 -3.54 11.10 2.66
C ALA A 89 -5.03 10.99 3.07
N PRO A 90 -5.34 10.64 4.34
CA PRO A 90 -6.72 10.48 4.81
C PRO A 90 -7.42 11.83 5.05
N VAL A 91 -6.66 12.92 5.16
CA VAL A 91 -7.13 14.29 5.40
C VAL A 91 -6.30 15.28 4.59
N ALA A 92 -6.87 16.44 4.29
CA ALA A 92 -6.11 17.57 3.77
C ALA A 92 -5.27 18.20 4.90
N GLY A 93 -4.00 18.51 4.63
CA GLY A 93 -3.12 19.10 5.62
C GLY A 93 -1.72 19.35 5.04
N ASN A 94 -0.88 20.02 5.83
CA ASN A 94 0.53 20.22 5.50
C ASN A 94 1.38 19.18 6.24
N ILE A 95 2.42 18.69 5.57
CA ILE A 95 3.38 17.78 6.20
C ILE A 95 4.33 18.62 7.05
N GLU A 96 4.24 18.50 8.37
CA GLU A 96 5.11 19.23 9.31
C GLU A 96 6.42 18.48 9.58
N LYS A 97 6.39 17.14 9.58
CA LYS A 97 7.55 16.31 9.92
C LYS A 97 7.47 14.95 9.23
N ILE A 98 8.61 14.43 8.81
CA ILE A 98 8.79 13.05 8.32
C ILE A 98 9.87 12.40 9.20
N GLU A 99 9.52 11.29 9.85
CA GLU A 99 10.44 10.50 10.66
C GLU A 99 10.54 9.10 10.07
N TYR A 100 11.76 8.58 9.95
CA TYR A 100 12.01 7.22 9.47
C TYR A 100 12.54 6.37 10.62
N PHE A 101 11.88 5.24 10.86
CA PHE A 101 12.23 4.28 11.89
C PHE A 101 12.71 2.98 11.25
N LYS A 102 14.01 2.71 11.36
CA LYS A 102 14.62 1.48 10.86
C LYS A 102 14.16 0.27 11.69
N GLY A 103 13.41 -0.64 11.07
CA GLY A 103 12.87 -1.86 11.71
C GLY A 103 13.31 -3.15 11.03
N ARG A 104 12.58 -4.25 11.29
CA ARG A 104 12.76 -5.60 10.71
C ARG A 104 11.58 -5.94 9.77
N PHE A 105 11.66 -7.03 9.01
CA PHE A 105 10.58 -7.47 8.11
C PHE A 105 9.75 -8.60 8.74
N PHE A 106 8.96 -8.32 9.78
CA PHE A 106 7.99 -9.28 10.29
C PHE A 106 6.67 -9.23 9.50
N ASN A 107 5.91 -10.32 9.52
CA ASN A 107 4.60 -10.37 8.85
C ASN A 107 3.65 -9.32 9.46
N ALA A 108 3.14 -8.42 8.62
CA ALA A 108 2.28 -7.29 9.00
C ALA A 108 0.94 -7.69 9.64
N ALA A 109 0.57 -8.97 9.63
CA ALA A 109 -0.63 -9.48 10.30
C ALA A 109 -0.45 -9.71 11.81
N LEU A 110 0.78 -9.62 12.35
CA LEU A 110 1.05 -9.75 13.79
C LEU A 110 0.95 -8.39 14.48
N ASP A 111 0.25 -8.29 15.62
CA ASP A 111 0.12 -7.04 16.40
C ASP A 111 1.47 -6.37 16.72
N LYS A 112 2.55 -7.17 16.86
CA LYS A 112 3.92 -6.68 17.15
C LYS A 112 4.66 -6.14 15.93
N ALA A 113 4.13 -6.33 14.73
CA ALA A 113 4.74 -5.85 13.50
C ALA A 113 4.73 -4.32 13.43
N SER A 114 3.73 -3.66 14.02
CA SER A 114 3.59 -2.20 13.93
C SER A 114 4.68 -1.42 14.68
N GLU A 115 5.30 -2.03 15.70
CA GLU A 115 6.39 -1.42 16.48
C GLU A 115 7.78 -1.84 15.99
N GLN A 116 7.90 -3.07 15.48
CA GLN A 116 9.19 -3.67 15.15
C GLN A 116 9.53 -3.60 13.66
N ASN A 117 8.55 -3.31 12.80
CA ASN A 117 8.80 -3.16 11.38
C ASN A 117 9.24 -1.76 11.00
N GLU A 118 9.94 -1.70 9.88
CA GLU A 118 10.35 -0.46 9.25
C GLU A 118 9.13 0.40 8.91
N ARG A 119 9.13 1.67 9.33
CA ARG A 119 8.01 2.61 9.16
C ARG A 119 8.48 4.05 9.01
#